data_AF-A0A9P5WYW2-F1
#
_entry.id   AF-A0A9P5WYW2-F1
#
_cell.length_a   1.000
_cell.length_b   1.000
_cell.length_c   1.000
_cell.angle_alpha   90.00
_cell.angle_beta   90.00
_cell.angle_gamma   90.00
#
_symmetry.space_group_name_H-M   'P 1'
#
loop_
_entity.id
_entity.type
_entity.pdbx_description
1 polymer ?
#
loop_
_entity_poly.entity_id
_entity_poly.type
_entity_poly.pdbx_seq_one_letter_code
_entity_poly.pdbx_strand_id
1 'polypeptide(L)'
;ICRVVGNAGVGKSTFINTAAAVDTLPIDQASKIDNEVQYVICSKPELYQDRKIVFLDIPAFDSESDEQAIQNKLRHWLRVVISRRLNISGVLYLHRATEAEFSGASLMHLTSLITMFEELSQSPIGVLLVLTMQAHLGLLTRLQRKKVIQEKWNTLFSLGASQSTRFEDSSYSAWEVLIDLIIYSDALAKQSSKLCLLMDYPAC
;
A
#
# COMPACT_ATOMS: atom_id res chain seq x y z
N ILE A 1 9.74 4.30 0.28
CA ILE A 1 8.60 4.77 -0.56
C ILE A 1 7.41 3.89 -0.24
N CYS A 2 6.30 4.51 0.15
CA CYS A 2 5.06 3.86 0.50
C CYS A 2 4.03 4.17 -0.59
N ARG A 3 3.42 3.16 -1.18
CA ARG A 3 2.31 3.37 -2.14
C ARG A 3 0.99 3.14 -1.44
N VAL A 4 0.00 3.97 -1.75
CA VAL A 4 -1.36 3.87 -1.21
C VAL A 4 -2.29 3.53 -2.36
N VAL A 5 -2.91 2.35 -2.28
CA VAL A 5 -3.77 1.78 -3.32
C VAL A 5 -5.12 1.40 -2.70
N GLY A 6 -6.19 1.46 -3.49
CA GLY A 6 -7.52 1.09 -3.05
C GLY A 6 -8.59 1.83 -3.85
N ASN A 7 -9.84 1.40 -3.71
CA ASN A 7 -10.96 1.95 -4.47
C ASN A 7 -11.20 3.44 -4.23
N ALA A 8 -12.01 4.05 -5.09
CA ALA A 8 -12.46 5.42 -4.88
C ALA A 8 -13.18 5.54 -3.51
N GLY A 9 -12.85 6.57 -2.75
CA GLY A 9 -13.49 6.87 -1.46
C GLY A 9 -13.15 5.92 -0.29
N VAL A 10 -12.13 5.07 -0.38
CA VAL A 10 -11.69 4.22 0.76
C VAL A 10 -10.85 4.98 1.80
N GLY A 11 -10.50 6.25 1.53
CA GLY A 11 -9.74 7.09 2.46
C GLY A 11 -8.24 7.25 2.17
N LYS A 12 -7.78 7.03 0.93
CA LYS A 12 -6.36 7.18 0.53
C LYS A 12 -5.79 8.57 0.82
N SER A 13 -6.43 9.60 0.29
CA SER A 13 -6.00 10.99 0.45
C SER A 13 -6.08 11.43 1.92
N THR A 14 -7.14 11.03 2.64
CA THR A 14 -7.27 11.22 4.09
C THR A 14 -6.11 10.59 4.86
N PHE A 15 -5.74 9.34 4.55
CA PHE A 15 -4.62 8.66 5.17
C PHE A 15 -3.30 9.41 4.94
N ILE A 16 -3.00 9.77 3.68
CA ILE A 16 -1.75 10.47 3.34
C ILE A 16 -1.68 11.85 4.01
N ASN A 17 -2.75 12.65 3.93
CA ASN A 17 -2.84 13.96 4.59
C ASN A 17 -2.63 13.82 6.10
N THR A 18 -3.26 12.84 6.73
CA THR A 18 -3.15 12.57 8.18
C THR A 18 -1.74 12.11 8.58
N ALA A 19 -1.11 11.24 7.78
CA ALA A 19 0.24 10.75 8.02
C ALA A 19 1.29 11.85 7.87
N ALA A 20 1.14 12.67 6.83
CA ALA A 20 2.05 13.75 6.49
C ALA A 20 1.79 15.05 7.25
N ALA A 21 0.68 15.15 8.00
CA ALA A 21 0.23 16.37 8.66
C ALA A 21 0.11 17.56 7.69
N VAL A 22 -0.40 17.27 6.49
CA VAL A 22 -0.64 18.25 5.41
C VAL A 22 -2.09 18.14 4.93
N ASP A 23 -2.60 19.18 4.27
CA ASP A 23 -3.92 19.15 3.62
C ASP A 23 -3.80 19.39 2.11
N THR A 24 -2.83 18.72 1.50
CA THR A 24 -2.42 18.97 0.10
C THR A 24 -3.18 18.13 -0.92
N LEU A 25 -3.66 16.94 -0.54
CA LEU A 25 -4.43 16.09 -1.43
C LEU A 25 -5.93 16.41 -1.28
N PRO A 26 -6.68 16.63 -2.38
CA PRO A 26 -8.10 16.88 -2.30
C PRO A 26 -8.84 15.66 -1.72
N ILE A 27 -9.71 15.91 -0.74
CA ILE A 27 -10.51 14.88 -0.06
C ILE A 27 -11.89 14.71 -0.75
N ASP A 28 -12.32 15.69 -1.54
CA ASP A 28 -13.63 15.71 -2.21
C ASP A 28 -13.69 14.85 -3.48
N GLN A 29 -14.75 14.04 -3.58
CA GLN A 29 -15.02 13.12 -4.70
C GLN A 29 -15.41 13.81 -6.02
N ALA A 30 -15.54 15.14 -6.04
CA ALA A 30 -16.05 15.89 -7.19
C ALA A 30 -15.03 16.81 -7.87
N SER A 31 -13.85 17.00 -7.28
CA SER A 31 -12.82 17.88 -7.85
C SER A 31 -11.68 17.08 -8.44
N LYS A 32 -11.80 16.87 -9.75
CA LYS A 32 -10.84 16.29 -10.69
C LYS A 32 -10.60 14.79 -10.56
N ILE A 33 -11.15 14.10 -11.55
CA ILE A 33 -10.53 12.98 -12.25
C ILE A 33 -9.15 13.44 -12.76
N ASP A 34 -8.20 13.68 -11.86
CA ASP A 34 -6.80 13.73 -12.25
C ASP A 34 -6.34 12.28 -12.17
N ASN A 35 -6.34 11.59 -13.32
CA ASN A 35 -5.74 10.27 -13.54
C ASN A 35 -4.20 10.33 -13.39
N GLU A 36 -3.72 11.10 -12.42
CA GLU A 36 -2.33 11.44 -12.20
C GLU A 36 -1.86 10.85 -10.88
N VAL A 37 -0.71 10.19 -10.93
CA VAL A 37 -0.03 9.72 -9.74
C VAL A 37 0.50 10.94 -8.98
N GLN A 38 -0.01 11.16 -7.78
CA GLN A 38 0.46 12.23 -6.91
C GLN A 38 1.45 11.68 -5.89
N TYR A 39 2.44 12.48 -5.50
CA TYR A 39 3.38 12.10 -4.46
C TYR A 39 3.42 13.14 -3.35
N VAL A 40 3.51 12.67 -2.10
CA VAL A 40 3.63 13.51 -0.91
C VAL A 40 4.83 13.06 -0.12
N ILE A 41 5.71 13.98 0.24
CA ILE A 41 6.88 13.68 1.08
C ILE A 41 6.52 14.02 2.52
N CYS A 42 6.60 13.00 3.37
CA CYS A 42 6.44 13.10 4.80
C CYS A 42 7.81 12.89 5.49
N SER A 43 8.11 13.73 6.47
CA SER A 43 9.24 13.52 7.37
C SER A 43 8.75 13.75 8.79
N LYS A 44 8.99 12.78 9.66
CA LYS A 44 8.73 12.91 11.10
C LYS A 44 9.94 12.36 11.86
N PRO A 45 10.98 13.18 12.02
CA PRO A 45 12.26 12.76 12.61
C PRO A 45 12.10 12.08 13.97
N GLU A 46 11.14 12.55 14.78
CA GLU A 46 10.80 12.01 16.10
C GLU A 46 10.35 10.54 16.07
N LEU A 47 9.68 10.12 15.00
CA LEU A 47 9.15 8.76 14.85
C LEU A 47 9.97 7.90 13.87
N TYR A 48 10.73 8.53 12.97
CA TYR A 48 11.42 7.84 11.89
C TYR A 48 12.80 8.42 11.54
N GLN A 49 13.57 8.84 12.55
CA GLN A 49 15.02 9.09 12.53
C GLN A 49 15.55 9.65 11.19
N ASP A 50 15.18 10.89 10.87
CA ASP A 50 15.55 11.65 9.65
C ASP A 50 15.23 11.02 8.29
N ARG A 51 14.55 9.87 8.28
CA ARG A 51 14.10 9.25 7.04
C ARG A 51 12.87 9.98 6.50
N LYS A 52 12.79 10.03 5.17
CA LYS A 52 11.64 10.58 4.45
C LYS A 52 10.78 9.44 3.92
N ILE A 53 9.48 9.53 4.13
CA ILE A 53 8.47 8.66 3.54
C ILE A 53 7.91 9.41 2.34
N VAL A 54 8.00 8.80 1.17
CA VAL A 54 7.31 9.31 -0.02
C VAL A 54 6.06 8.46 -0.19
N PHE A 55 4.90 9.09 -0.05
CA PHE A 55 3.61 8.52 -0.41
C PHE A 55 3.38 8.66 -1.90
N LEU A 56 2.90 7.60 -2.54
CA LEU A 56 2.31 7.65 -3.87
C LEU A 56 0.82 7.38 -3.74
N ASP A 57 0.00 8.37 -4.08
CA ASP A 57 -1.44 8.17 -4.27
C ASP A 57 -1.65 7.65 -5.68
N ILE A 58 -2.12 6.41 -5.79
CA ILE A 58 -2.42 5.78 -7.07
C ILE A 58 -3.93 5.82 -7.25
N PRO A 59 -4.46 6.61 -8.20
CA PRO A 59 -5.90 6.69 -8.41
C PRO A 59 -6.47 5.35 -8.84
N ALA A 60 -7.76 5.14 -8.56
CA ALA A 60 -8.51 4.08 -9.21
C ALA A 60 -8.70 4.45 -10.69
N PHE A 61 -8.71 3.47 -11.59
CA PHE A 61 -8.97 3.70 -13.00
C PHE A 61 -10.27 3.00 -13.42
N ASP A 62 -10.92 3.56 -14.44
CA ASP A 62 -12.20 3.08 -14.95
C ASP A 62 -12.06 2.26 -16.24
N SER A 63 -10.88 2.27 -16.88
CA SER A 63 -10.62 1.56 -18.14
C SER A 63 -9.22 0.92 -18.18
N GLU A 64 -9.05 -0.11 -19.02
CA GLU A 64 -7.75 -0.75 -19.28
C GLU A 64 -6.74 0.23 -19.89
N SER A 65 -7.20 1.17 -20.74
CA SER A 65 -6.34 2.23 -21.28
C SER A 65 -5.82 3.17 -20.21
N ASP A 66 -6.64 3.51 -19.21
CA ASP A 66 -6.22 4.34 -18.08
C ASP A 66 -5.21 3.59 -17.20
N GLU A 67 -5.41 2.29 -16.99
CA GLU A 67 -4.44 1.43 -16.30
C GLU A 67 -3.07 1.52 -16.97
N GLN A 68 -2.98 1.25 -18.28
CA GLN A 68 -1.72 1.26 -19.00
C GLN A 68 -1.03 2.63 -18.94
N ALA A 69 -1.79 3.72 -19.05
CA ALA A 69 -1.25 5.07 -18.95
C ALA A 69 -0.65 5.35 -17.56
N ILE A 70 -1.36 5.01 -16.48
CA ILE A 70 -0.89 5.15 -15.10
C ILE A 70 0.35 4.27 -14.87
N GLN A 71 0.32 3.02 -15.34
CA GLN A 71 1.45 2.12 -15.22
C GLN A 71 2.70 2.65 -15.92
N ASN A 72 2.57 3.20 -17.12
CA ASN A 72 3.71 3.78 -17.85
C ASN A 72 4.31 4.98 -17.10
N LYS A 73 3.47 5.86 -16.54
CA LYS A 73 3.91 6.97 -15.69
C LYS A 73 4.64 6.44 -14.44
N LEU A 74 4.09 5.43 -13.77
CA LEU A 74 4.71 4.79 -12.60
C LEU A 74 6.05 4.14 -12.95
N ARG A 75 6.15 3.40 -14.06
CA ARG A 75 7.41 2.78 -14.52
C ARG A 75 8.48 3.84 -14.73
N HIS A 76 8.15 4.96 -15.37
CA HIS A 76 9.09 6.06 -15.58
C HIS A 76 9.56 6.68 -14.25
N TRP A 77 8.61 7.02 -13.36
CA TRP A 77 8.92 7.59 -12.06
C TRP A 77 9.77 6.66 -11.20
N LEU A 78 9.43 5.36 -11.17
CA LEU A 78 10.17 4.36 -10.40
C LEU A 78 11.60 4.16 -10.88
N ARG A 79 11.86 4.22 -12.19
CA ARG A 79 13.23 4.13 -12.72
C ARG A 79 14.10 5.29 -12.21
N VAL A 80 13.56 6.51 -12.17
CA VAL A 80 14.25 7.69 -11.62
C VAL A 80 14.50 7.55 -10.12
N VAL A 81 13.60 6.88 -9.43
CA VAL A 81 13.65 6.67 -7.98
C VAL A 81 14.65 5.58 -7.58
N ILE A 82 14.63 4.45 -8.28
CA ILE A 82 15.52 3.32 -8.06
C ILE A 82 16.96 3.74 -8.36
N SER A 83 17.18 4.52 -9.43
CA SER A 83 18.51 5.08 -9.74
C SER A 83 19.05 6.01 -8.65
N ARG A 84 18.17 6.62 -7.85
CA ARG A 84 18.52 7.45 -6.68
C ARG A 84 18.67 6.64 -5.39
N ARG A 85 18.67 5.31 -5.45
CA ARG A 85 18.80 4.38 -4.30
C ARG A 85 17.76 4.61 -3.20
N LEU A 86 16.57 5.10 -3.57
CA LEU A 86 15.47 5.22 -2.61
C LEU A 86 14.87 3.83 -2.36
N ASN A 87 14.74 3.45 -1.08
CA ASN A 87 14.19 2.15 -0.74
C ASN A 87 12.67 2.12 -0.97
N ILE A 88 12.18 1.01 -1.51
CA ILE A 88 10.76 0.76 -1.76
C ILE A 88 10.22 -0.05 -0.58
N SER A 89 9.32 0.56 0.19
CA SER A 89 8.88 0.03 1.49
C SER A 89 7.63 -0.84 1.41
N GLY A 90 6.94 -0.89 0.26
CA GLY A 90 5.74 -1.73 0.09
C GLY A 90 4.50 -0.98 -0.38
N VAL A 91 3.36 -1.68 -0.36
CA VAL A 91 2.03 -1.19 -0.76
C VAL A 91 1.07 -1.25 0.43
N LEU A 92 0.38 -0.15 0.71
CA LEU A 92 -0.80 -0.12 1.57
C LEU A 92 -2.04 -0.29 0.69
N TYR A 93 -2.76 -1.39 0.86
CA TYR A 93 -4.05 -1.59 0.21
C TYR A 93 -5.17 -1.22 1.19
N LEU A 94 -5.82 -0.08 0.96
CA LEU A 94 -6.91 0.41 1.80
C LEU A 94 -8.23 -0.20 1.36
N HIS A 95 -8.97 -0.73 2.34
CA HIS A 95 -10.27 -1.35 2.13
C HIS A 95 -11.24 -0.88 3.20
N ARG A 96 -12.48 -0.55 2.81
CA ARG A 96 -13.50 -0.15 3.79
C ARG A 96 -13.90 -1.35 4.62
N ALA A 97 -13.84 -1.23 5.94
CA ALA A 97 -14.27 -2.29 6.84
C ALA A 97 -15.78 -2.60 6.72
N THR A 98 -16.57 -1.71 6.11
CA THR A 98 -18.00 -1.91 5.85
C THR A 98 -18.27 -2.78 4.62
N GLU A 99 -17.31 -2.92 3.70
CA GLU A 99 -17.45 -3.70 2.48
C GLU A 99 -16.96 -5.14 2.73
N ALA A 100 -17.86 -6.11 2.53
CA ALA A 100 -17.59 -7.52 2.83
C ALA A 100 -16.75 -8.22 1.74
N GLU A 101 -16.60 -7.60 0.56
CA GLU A 101 -15.98 -8.19 -0.61
C GLU A 101 -14.93 -7.26 -1.19
N PHE A 102 -13.83 -7.86 -1.64
CA PHE A 102 -12.90 -7.20 -2.53
C PHE A 102 -13.48 -7.27 -3.95
N SER A 103 -13.59 -6.14 -4.62
CA SER A 103 -13.96 -6.16 -6.05
C SER A 103 -12.87 -6.87 -6.85
N GLY A 104 -13.27 -7.76 -7.76
CA GLY A 104 -12.34 -8.50 -8.63
C GLY A 104 -11.47 -7.55 -9.45
N ALA A 105 -12.03 -6.44 -9.95
CA ALA A 105 -11.27 -5.42 -10.68
C ALA A 105 -10.17 -4.78 -9.80
N SER A 106 -10.49 -4.48 -8.54
CA SER A 106 -9.53 -3.90 -7.59
C SER A 106 -8.37 -4.84 -7.28
N LEU A 107 -8.64 -6.14 -7.19
CA LEU A 107 -7.63 -7.16 -6.94
C LEU A 107 -6.74 -7.42 -8.15
N MET A 108 -7.32 -7.42 -9.35
CA MET A 108 -6.57 -7.52 -10.61
C MET A 108 -5.63 -6.32 -10.76
N HIS A 109 -6.14 -5.11 -10.50
CA HIS A 109 -5.33 -3.89 -10.47
C HIS A 109 -4.20 -3.98 -9.45
N LEU A 110 -4.50 -4.36 -8.19
CA LEU A 110 -3.48 -4.51 -7.16
C LEU A 110 -2.39 -5.50 -7.59
N THR A 111 -2.78 -6.67 -8.10
CA THR A 111 -1.84 -7.70 -8.58
C THR A 111 -0.95 -7.15 -9.69
N SER A 112 -1.55 -6.48 -10.68
CA SER A 112 -0.85 -5.85 -11.81
C SER A 112 0.20 -4.83 -11.36
N LEU A 113 -0.12 -3.98 -10.37
CA LEU A 113 0.82 -3.04 -9.76
C LEU A 113 1.93 -3.74 -8.99
N ILE A 114 1.61 -4.77 -8.19
CA ILE A 114 2.62 -5.53 -7.43
C ILE A 114 3.62 -6.16 -8.40
N THR A 115 3.14 -6.86 -9.44
CA THR A 115 4.00 -7.49 -10.45
C THR A 115 4.92 -6.47 -11.09
N MET A 116 4.41 -5.32 -11.52
CA MET A 116 5.24 -4.24 -12.06
C MET A 116 6.30 -3.75 -11.06
N PHE A 117 5.94 -3.58 -9.79
CA PHE A 117 6.87 -3.11 -8.77
C PHE A 117 7.95 -4.15 -8.45
N GLU A 118 7.62 -5.43 -8.42
CA GLU A 118 8.56 -6.53 -8.21
C GLU A 118 9.53 -6.65 -9.40
N GLU A 119 9.02 -6.59 -10.63
CA GLU A 119 9.84 -6.56 -11.86
C GLU A 119 10.86 -5.43 -11.85
N LEU A 120 10.43 -4.22 -11.49
CA LEU A 120 11.30 -3.04 -11.50
C LEU A 120 12.29 -3.02 -10.35
N SER A 121 11.88 -3.48 -9.16
CA SER A 121 12.74 -3.46 -7.96
C SER A 121 13.63 -4.69 -7.85
N GLN A 122 13.37 -5.75 -8.63
CA GLN A 122 14.01 -7.06 -8.51
C GLN A 122 13.93 -7.63 -7.09
N SER A 123 12.84 -7.34 -6.39
CA SER A 123 12.60 -7.75 -5.00
C SER A 123 11.10 -7.92 -4.76
N PRO A 124 10.69 -8.86 -3.91
CA PRO A 124 9.27 -9.01 -3.58
C PRO A 124 8.75 -7.79 -2.84
N ILE A 125 7.50 -7.44 -3.09
CA ILE A 125 6.87 -6.25 -2.54
C ILE A 125 5.83 -6.64 -1.50
N GLY A 126 6.06 -6.24 -0.26
CA GLY A 126 5.10 -6.42 0.81
C GLY A 126 3.83 -5.60 0.59
N VAL A 127 2.68 -6.25 0.75
CA VAL A 127 1.37 -5.59 0.73
C VAL A 127 0.69 -5.73 2.08
N LEU A 128 0.36 -4.60 2.68
CA LEU A 128 -0.35 -4.51 3.95
C LEU A 128 -1.81 -4.10 3.71
N LEU A 129 -2.75 -4.92 4.18
CA LEU A 129 -4.17 -4.59 4.15
C LEU A 129 -4.49 -3.58 5.27
N VAL A 130 -5.08 -2.45 4.92
CA VAL A 130 -5.45 -1.39 5.87
C VAL A 130 -6.96 -1.22 5.88
N LEU A 131 -7.58 -1.53 7.02
CA LEU A 131 -9.02 -1.36 7.20
C LEU A 131 -9.37 0.07 7.60
N THR A 132 -10.24 0.71 6.84
CA THR A 132 -10.71 2.10 7.05
C THR A 132 -12.19 2.15 7.40
N MET A 133 -12.68 3.35 7.77
CA MET A 133 -14.13 3.64 7.94
C MET A 133 -14.85 2.72 8.94
N GLN A 134 -14.19 2.40 10.06
CA GLN A 134 -14.73 1.49 11.07
C GLN A 134 -15.20 2.20 12.34
N ALA A 135 -15.03 3.53 12.45
CA ALA A 135 -15.33 4.30 13.66
C ALA A 135 -16.78 4.12 14.16
N HIS A 136 -17.75 3.96 13.25
CA HIS A 136 -19.16 3.80 13.57
C HIS A 136 -19.57 2.35 13.89
N LEU A 137 -18.67 1.38 13.73
CA LEU A 137 -18.96 -0.04 13.99
C LEU A 137 -18.74 -0.40 15.46
N GLY A 138 -19.64 -1.20 16.04
CA GLY A 138 -19.44 -1.79 17.36
C GLY A 138 -18.28 -2.79 17.38
N LEU A 139 -17.66 -3.00 18.55
CA LEU A 139 -16.45 -3.82 18.70
C LEU A 139 -16.62 -5.24 18.12
N LEU A 140 -17.72 -5.92 18.43
CA LEU A 140 -17.97 -7.28 17.93
C LEU A 140 -18.07 -7.31 16.39
N THR A 141 -18.75 -6.32 15.80
CA THR A 141 -18.84 -6.18 14.34
C THR A 141 -17.48 -5.93 13.71
N ARG A 142 -16.64 -5.09 14.33
CA ARG A 142 -15.26 -4.85 13.84
C ARG A 142 -14.44 -6.14 13.84
N LEU A 143 -14.48 -6.91 14.94
CA LEU A 143 -13.75 -8.17 15.05
C LEU A 143 -14.23 -9.20 14.02
N GLN A 144 -15.54 -9.37 13.88
CA GLN A 144 -16.12 -10.30 12.92
C GLN A 144 -15.75 -9.92 11.47
N ARG A 145 -15.86 -8.64 11.11
CA ARG A 145 -15.52 -8.18 9.77
C ARG A 145 -14.03 -8.28 9.50
N LYS A 146 -13.17 -7.88 10.45
CA LYS A 146 -11.71 -8.06 10.33
C LYS A 146 -11.37 -9.52 10.04
N LYS A 147 -11.97 -10.46 10.77
CA LYS A 147 -11.74 -11.90 10.56
C LYS A 147 -12.13 -12.34 9.14
N VAL A 148 -13.35 -12.05 8.70
CA VAL A 148 -13.83 -12.45 7.37
C VAL A 148 -12.99 -11.85 6.25
N ILE A 149 -12.66 -10.55 6.36
CA ILE A 149 -11.85 -9.85 5.35
C ILE A 149 -10.43 -10.42 5.34
N GLN A 150 -9.84 -10.71 6.50
CA GLN A 150 -8.51 -11.32 6.59
C GLN A 150 -8.48 -12.73 5.97
N GLU A 151 -9.50 -13.55 6.23
CA GLU A 151 -9.61 -14.89 5.64
C GLU A 151 -9.64 -14.80 4.12
N LYS A 152 -10.49 -13.92 3.56
CA LYS A 152 -10.53 -13.67 2.11
C LYS A 152 -9.19 -13.15 1.59
N TRP A 153 -8.56 -12.21 2.28
CA TRP A 153 -7.28 -11.65 1.89
C TRP A 153 -6.18 -12.73 1.81
N ASN A 154 -6.13 -13.63 2.80
CA ASN A 154 -5.19 -14.74 2.82
C ASN A 154 -5.40 -15.73 1.66
N THR A 155 -6.64 -15.91 1.18
CA THR A 155 -6.90 -16.76 -0.01
C THR A 155 -6.36 -16.16 -1.31
N LEU A 156 -6.21 -14.84 -1.37
CA LEU A 156 -5.79 -14.12 -2.58
C LEU A 156 -4.27 -14.00 -2.69
N PHE A 157 -3.58 -13.88 -1.55
CA PHE A 157 -2.13 -13.68 -1.48
C PHE A 157 -1.49 -14.76 -0.61
N SER A 158 -1.30 -15.95 -1.17
CA SER A 158 -0.80 -17.14 -0.48
C SER A 158 0.65 -17.05 0.00
N LEU A 159 1.45 -16.14 -0.54
CA LEU A 159 2.91 -16.11 -0.34
C LEU A 159 3.48 -14.85 0.33
N GLY A 160 2.64 -13.91 0.79
CA GLY A 160 3.20 -12.70 1.39
C GLY A 160 2.23 -11.56 1.64
N ALA A 161 0.99 -11.83 2.05
CA ALA A 161 0.14 -10.77 2.60
C ALA A 161 -0.69 -11.33 3.76
N SER A 162 -0.06 -11.61 4.89
CA SER A 162 -0.73 -12.23 6.04
C SER A 162 -1.24 -11.22 7.07
N GLN A 163 -1.01 -9.92 6.87
CA GLN A 163 -1.25 -8.91 7.89
C GLN A 163 -2.28 -7.89 7.46
N SER A 164 -3.20 -7.59 8.38
CA SER A 164 -4.08 -6.43 8.29
C SER A 164 -3.95 -5.57 9.53
N THR A 165 -3.91 -4.27 9.29
CA THR A 165 -3.91 -3.22 10.31
C THR A 165 -5.14 -2.33 10.15
N ARG A 166 -5.29 -1.34 11.03
CA ARG A 166 -6.42 -0.42 11.03
C ARG A 166 -5.94 1.02 10.97
N PHE A 167 -6.69 1.83 10.23
CA PHE A 167 -6.57 3.27 10.27
C PHE A 167 -7.81 3.88 10.94
N GLU A 168 -7.59 4.73 11.94
CA GLU A 168 -8.64 5.36 12.75
C GLU A 168 -8.58 6.89 12.63
N ASP A 169 -8.30 7.38 11.42
CA ASP A 169 -8.36 8.80 11.03
C ASP A 169 -7.56 9.74 11.94
N SER A 170 -6.49 9.22 12.56
CA SER A 170 -5.60 9.96 13.46
C SER A 170 -4.15 9.83 13.03
N SER A 171 -3.34 10.87 13.29
CA SER A 171 -1.89 10.83 13.01
C SER A 171 -1.23 9.64 13.69
N TYR A 172 -1.61 9.34 14.93
CA TYR A 172 -1.10 8.18 15.65
C TYR A 172 -1.38 6.87 14.90
N SER A 173 -2.63 6.58 14.55
CA SER A 173 -2.98 5.36 13.81
C SER A 173 -2.34 5.30 12.43
N ALA A 174 -2.19 6.44 11.73
CA ALA A 174 -1.50 6.48 10.44
C ALA A 174 -0.04 6.05 10.57
N TRP A 175 0.65 6.50 11.63
CA TRP A 175 2.03 6.12 11.89
C TRP A 175 2.18 4.68 12.36
N GLU A 176 1.22 4.13 13.11
CA GLU A 176 1.17 2.68 13.40
C GLU A 176 1.12 1.86 12.10
N VAL A 177 0.26 2.22 11.15
CA VAL A 177 0.19 1.56 9.84
C VAL A 177 1.52 1.61 9.09
N LEU A 178 2.24 2.74 9.13
CA LEU A 178 3.54 2.87 8.46
C LEU A 178 4.61 2.02 9.12
N ILE A 179 4.64 1.99 10.45
CA ILE A 179 5.58 1.16 11.21
C ILE A 179 5.32 -0.32 10.90
N ASP A 180 4.06 -0.75 10.90
CA ASP A 180 3.66 -2.11 10.52
C ASP A 180 4.19 -2.47 9.13
N LEU A 181 4.01 -1.58 8.14
CA LEU A 181 4.50 -1.80 6.78
C LEU A 181 6.03 -1.91 6.72
N ILE A 182 6.75 -1.05 7.45
CA ILE A 182 8.21 -1.06 7.46
C ILE A 182 8.74 -2.35 8.07
N ILE A 183 8.21 -2.75 9.24
CA ILE A 183 8.57 -4.00 9.90
C ILE A 183 8.30 -5.18 8.96
N TYR A 184 7.15 -5.16 8.30
CA TYR A 184 6.74 -6.19 7.38
C TYR A 184 7.70 -6.33 6.19
N SER A 185 8.01 -5.22 5.53
CA SER A 185 8.90 -5.24 4.36
C SER A 185 10.35 -5.58 4.72
N ASP A 186 10.83 -5.17 5.89
CA ASP A 186 12.15 -5.59 6.39
C ASP A 186 12.19 -7.11 6.65
N ALA A 187 11.10 -7.70 7.15
CA ALA A 187 11.00 -9.14 7.36
C ALA A 187 10.99 -9.91 6.02
N LEU A 188 10.21 -9.43 5.04
CA LEU A 188 10.17 -10.01 3.70
C LEU A 188 11.53 -9.97 3.00
N ALA A 189 12.21 -8.81 3.02
CA ALA A 189 13.53 -8.67 2.41
C ALA A 189 14.54 -9.67 2.98
N LYS A 190 14.55 -9.86 4.30
CA LYS A 190 15.41 -10.85 4.98
C LYS A 190 15.10 -12.28 4.55
N GLN A 191 13.82 -12.63 4.39
CA GLN A 191 13.41 -13.96 3.96
C GLN A 191 13.87 -14.24 2.53
N SER A 192 13.73 -13.27 1.63
CA SER A 192 14.16 -13.39 0.23
C SER A 192 15.67 -13.53 0.10
N SER A 193 16.45 -12.73 0.82
CA SER A 193 17.92 -12.87 0.82
C SER A 193 18.38 -14.24 1.31
N LYS A 194 17.69 -14.79 2.33
CA LYS A 194 17.99 -16.15 2.83
C LYS A 194 17.67 -17.24 1.80
N LEU A 195 16.58 -17.08 1.03
CA LEU A 195 16.20 -18.03 -0.01
C LEU A 195 17.19 -18.02 -1.19
N CYS A 196 17.64 -16.84 -1.63
CA CYS A 196 18.68 -16.72 -2.67
C CYS A 196 19.98 -17.41 -2.24
N LEU A 197 20.45 -17.17 -1.00
CA LEU A 197 21.64 -17.83 -0.47
C LEU A 197 21.53 -19.35 -0.42
N LEU A 198 20.32 -19.91 -0.26
CA LEU A 198 20.10 -21.36 -0.27
C LEU A 198 20.02 -21.94 -1.69
N MET A 199 19.63 -21.14 -2.68
CA MET A 199 19.57 -21.55 -4.10
C MET A 199 20.91 -21.41 -4.82
N ASP A 200 21.85 -20.63 -4.28
CA ASP A 200 23.21 -20.46 -4.82
C ASP A 200 24.20 -21.54 -4.35
N TYR A 201 23.77 -22.50 -3.50
CA TYR A 201 24.58 -23.68 -3.20
C TYR A 201 24.45 -24.69 -4.36
N PRO A 202 25.53 -25.03 -5.09
CA PRO A 202 25.48 -26.15 -6.00
C PRO A 202 25.17 -27.40 -5.17
N ALA A 203 24.12 -28.13 -5.56
CA ALA A 203 23.86 -29.45 -5.02
C ALA A 203 25.13 -30.31 -5.24
N CYS A 204 25.79 -30.70 -4.16
CA CYS A 204 26.87 -31.67 -4.17
C CYS A 204 26.37 -33.05 -4.61
#